data_AF-A0A401FWN8-F1
#
_entry.id   AF-A0A401FWN8-F1
#
_cell.length_a   1.000
_cell.length_b   1.000
_cell.length_c   1.000
_cell.angle_alpha   90.00
_cell.angle_beta   90.00
_cell.angle_gamma   90.00
#
_symmetry.space_group_name_H-M   'P 1'
#
loop_
_entity.id
_entity.type
_entity.pdbx_description
1 polymer ?
#
loop_
_entity_poly.entity_id
_entity_poly.type
_entity_poly.pdbx_seq_one_letter_code
_entity_poly.pdbx_strand_id
1 'polypeptide(L)'
;MALKKLPLWDGPLSALETLRVPSAETLDLFEDRLKNAGDAVTKRRAEAEEAARHLAETEVQIREISLAGEIPGEADLVAARKRRDEGWGVIRRMTETGDRAEDAASDFVAEFPPARRLSEAYEMSVRRADDLGDRLRREAERVARKAGLLARCEKEKAHQTYLINALGEAEAEQARARSEWAARWADTGITPRSPREMRVWASKQTALVEQLASFRENKAHTEEINAQILACRRDLSQALYDTGLPPSGDGERLNRLLAQARQAIEHAERCRVQREQALAERAQRQDELGEIRAKADQMVQELEAWRSRWETAVRPLGLDGNASPAQAGAVVEDLKALFDKLREAGVLEKRIHGMERDARNFGERVTSLIAREAPDMANLPPEQAVAELNDRLTRALKVSAEREELMRQFRQEEKALRNAKGSIAEIRARLDTMCAEARCDNFSDLPRAEERSRKRQQLEDALGQLEKQLIRLGAGATPEAFIREAEAVDPDTIGSRLSRLAEDITRMDARRTELDRTIGSEEKELERMDGSAKAAELAEAGQEILARLETDADQYIRLRLAAVVLNQAIERYREKHQGPILSRSSRLFARMTLGHLMRCGWRPATTGTW
;
A
#
# COMPACT_ATOMS: atom_id res chain seq x y z
N MET A 1 -63.87 16.46 -80.59
CA MET A 1 -64.75 15.32 -80.97
C MET A 1 -66.22 15.54 -80.64
N ALA A 2 -66.58 16.07 -79.46
CA ALA A 2 -67.98 16.11 -78.97
C ALA A 2 -69.02 16.63 -79.97
N LEU A 3 -68.74 17.70 -80.73
CA LEU A 3 -69.68 18.29 -81.69
C LEU A 3 -70.23 17.27 -82.71
N LYS A 4 -69.39 16.33 -83.20
CA LYS A 4 -69.82 15.26 -84.13
C LYS A 4 -70.79 14.23 -83.53
N LYS A 5 -71.16 14.36 -82.25
CA LYS A 5 -72.16 13.52 -81.56
C LYS A 5 -73.51 14.22 -81.35
N LEU A 6 -73.65 15.48 -81.75
CA LEU A 6 -74.93 16.20 -81.75
C LEU A 6 -75.57 16.09 -83.14
N PRO A 7 -76.62 15.26 -83.34
CA PRO A 7 -77.29 15.16 -84.64
C PRO A 7 -78.05 16.46 -84.94
N LEU A 8 -78.41 16.69 -86.21
CA LEU A 8 -79.14 17.89 -86.67
C LEU A 8 -78.38 19.22 -86.52
N TRP A 9 -77.06 19.22 -86.26
CA TRP A 9 -76.26 20.43 -86.17
C TRP A 9 -74.88 20.28 -86.83
N ASP A 10 -74.67 21.03 -87.91
CA ASP A 10 -73.41 21.06 -88.69
C ASP A 10 -72.66 22.40 -88.58
N GLY A 11 -73.14 23.33 -87.74
CA GLY A 11 -72.56 24.67 -87.55
C GLY A 11 -71.34 24.73 -86.61
N PRO A 12 -70.59 25.85 -86.58
CA PRO A 12 -69.41 26.01 -85.75
C PRO A 12 -69.74 26.08 -84.25
N LEU A 13 -68.77 25.73 -83.39
CA LEU A 13 -68.90 25.72 -81.92
C LEU A 13 -69.44 27.06 -81.36
N SER A 14 -68.96 28.19 -81.88
CA SER A 14 -69.35 29.52 -81.42
C SER A 14 -70.83 29.84 -81.66
N ALA A 15 -71.41 29.35 -82.76
CA ALA A 15 -72.82 29.56 -83.05
C ALA A 15 -73.74 28.72 -82.14
N LEU A 16 -73.26 27.58 -81.64
CA LEU A 16 -73.99 26.70 -80.73
C LEU A 16 -74.26 27.35 -79.35
N GLU A 17 -73.36 28.20 -78.88
CA GLU A 17 -73.52 28.98 -77.64
C GLU A 17 -74.57 30.09 -77.78
N THR A 18 -74.81 30.57 -79.00
CA THR A 18 -75.81 31.60 -79.32
C THR A 18 -77.18 31.03 -79.71
N LEU A 19 -77.35 29.71 -79.78
CA LEU A 19 -78.62 29.06 -80.14
C LEU A 19 -79.68 29.27 -79.05
N ARG A 20 -80.82 29.85 -79.45
CA ARG A 20 -82.01 29.97 -78.61
C ARG A 20 -82.86 28.69 -78.69
N VAL A 21 -82.42 27.66 -77.97
CA VAL A 21 -83.18 26.42 -77.79
C VAL A 21 -84.41 26.67 -76.91
N PRO A 22 -85.60 26.13 -77.21
CA PRO A 22 -86.78 26.26 -76.34
C PRO A 22 -86.54 25.68 -74.93
N SER A 23 -87.14 26.30 -73.91
CA SER A 23 -87.00 25.87 -72.51
C SER A 23 -87.56 24.45 -72.29
N ALA A 24 -87.04 23.72 -71.30
CA ALA A 24 -87.53 22.38 -70.96
C ALA A 24 -89.06 22.35 -70.76
N GLU A 25 -89.61 23.33 -70.06
CA GLU A 25 -91.06 23.54 -69.87
C GLU A 25 -91.82 23.65 -71.21
N THR A 26 -91.22 24.28 -72.22
CA THR A 26 -91.79 24.37 -73.57
C THR A 26 -91.76 23.00 -74.26
N LEU A 27 -90.68 22.23 -74.10
CA LEU A 27 -90.56 20.87 -74.66
C LEU A 27 -91.57 19.92 -74.02
N ASP A 28 -91.80 20.05 -72.72
CA ASP A 28 -92.75 19.25 -71.94
C ASP A 28 -94.19 19.59 -72.33
N LEU A 29 -94.55 20.87 -72.37
CA LEU A 29 -95.86 21.35 -72.82
C LEU A 29 -96.21 20.88 -74.24
N PHE A 30 -95.24 20.87 -75.16
CA PHE A 30 -95.45 20.36 -76.52
C PHE A 30 -95.43 18.83 -76.62
N GLU A 31 -94.77 18.09 -75.73
CA GLU A 31 -94.95 16.62 -75.65
C GLU A 31 -96.38 16.28 -75.24
N ASP A 32 -96.88 16.87 -74.15
CA ASP A 32 -98.24 16.61 -73.67
C ASP A 32 -99.31 17.11 -74.65
N ARG A 33 -99.18 18.30 -75.24
CA ARG A 33 -100.16 18.79 -76.23
C ARG A 33 -100.19 17.92 -77.50
N LEU A 34 -99.03 17.51 -78.04
CA LEU A 34 -99.00 16.64 -79.22
C LEU A 34 -99.49 15.22 -78.93
N LYS A 35 -99.20 14.70 -77.74
CA LYS A 35 -99.73 13.41 -77.27
C LYS A 35 -101.24 13.45 -77.11
N ASN A 36 -101.76 14.40 -76.34
CA ASN A 36 -103.20 14.56 -76.08
C ASN A 36 -103.99 14.78 -77.38
N ALA A 37 -103.45 15.54 -78.33
CA ALA A 37 -104.06 15.69 -79.66
C ALA A 37 -104.03 14.39 -80.48
N GLY A 38 -102.98 13.56 -80.35
CA GLY A 38 -102.92 12.23 -80.94
C GLY A 38 -103.93 11.24 -80.34
N ASP A 39 -104.00 11.19 -79.01
CA ASP A 39 -104.93 10.32 -78.27
C ASP A 39 -106.40 10.75 -78.50
N ALA A 40 -106.65 12.04 -78.75
CA ALA A 40 -107.95 12.54 -79.19
C ALA A 40 -108.31 12.06 -80.61
N VAL A 41 -107.39 12.16 -81.58
CA VAL A 41 -107.62 11.69 -82.96
C VAL A 41 -107.88 10.19 -83.02
N THR A 42 -107.08 9.37 -82.34
CA THR A 42 -107.27 7.91 -82.33
C THR A 42 -108.60 7.52 -81.69
N LYS A 43 -108.98 8.17 -80.58
CA LYS A 43 -110.29 7.95 -79.94
C LYS A 43 -111.46 8.35 -80.84
N ARG A 44 -111.45 9.56 -81.42
CA ARG A 44 -112.54 10.03 -82.30
C ARG A 44 -112.68 9.17 -83.56
N ARG A 45 -111.57 8.65 -84.08
CA ARG A 45 -111.58 7.73 -85.21
C ARG A 45 -112.25 6.40 -84.87
N ALA A 46 -111.91 5.79 -83.73
CA ALA A 46 -112.56 4.57 -83.26
C ALA A 46 -114.06 4.76 -83.01
N GLU A 47 -114.47 5.88 -82.39
CA GLU A 47 -115.89 6.24 -82.20
C GLU A 47 -116.62 6.38 -83.55
N ALA A 48 -116.02 7.05 -84.54
CA ALA A 48 -116.61 7.21 -85.87
C ALA A 48 -116.71 5.88 -86.65
N GLU A 49 -115.71 5.00 -86.55
CA GLU A 49 -115.70 3.65 -87.14
C GLU A 49 -116.73 2.72 -86.48
N GLU A 50 -117.08 2.93 -85.21
CA GLU A 50 -118.16 2.22 -84.52
C GLU A 50 -119.55 2.70 -84.96
N ALA A 51 -119.77 4.02 -84.99
CA ALA A 51 -121.03 4.59 -85.49
C ALA A 51 -121.29 4.22 -86.97
N ALA A 52 -120.23 4.13 -87.79
CA ALA A 52 -120.32 3.68 -89.18
C ALA A 52 -120.77 2.21 -89.30
N ARG A 53 -120.29 1.32 -88.41
CA ARG A 53 -120.71 -0.10 -88.37
C ARG A 53 -122.18 -0.23 -87.99
N HIS A 54 -122.63 0.42 -86.92
CA HIS A 54 -124.03 0.35 -86.49
C HIS A 54 -125.01 0.92 -87.52
N LEU A 55 -124.64 2.00 -88.21
CA LEU A 55 -125.46 2.53 -89.30
C LEU A 55 -125.60 1.50 -90.44
N ALA A 56 -124.52 0.81 -90.83
CA ALA A 56 -124.56 -0.21 -91.86
C ALA A 56 -125.45 -1.41 -91.45
N GLU A 57 -125.41 -1.83 -90.19
CA GLU A 57 -126.29 -2.86 -89.63
C GLU A 57 -127.77 -2.45 -89.75
N THR A 58 -128.13 -1.24 -89.31
CA THR A 58 -129.51 -0.73 -89.42
C THR A 58 -129.96 -0.55 -90.87
N GLU A 59 -129.08 -0.13 -91.79
CA GLU A 59 -129.41 -0.06 -93.21
C GLU A 59 -129.68 -1.43 -93.84
N VAL A 60 -128.96 -2.48 -93.44
CA VAL A 60 -129.24 -3.85 -93.91
C VAL A 60 -130.63 -4.28 -93.45
N GLN A 61 -130.99 -4.05 -92.20
CA GLN A 61 -132.32 -4.40 -91.66
C GLN A 61 -133.47 -3.67 -92.40
N ILE A 62 -133.26 -2.41 -92.83
CA ILE A 62 -134.24 -1.68 -93.66
C ILE A 62 -134.39 -2.31 -95.06
N ARG A 63 -133.29 -2.77 -95.66
CA ARG A 63 -133.29 -3.45 -96.97
C ARG A 63 -134.00 -4.80 -96.89
N GLU A 64 -133.74 -5.59 -95.86
CA GLU A 64 -134.40 -6.89 -95.61
C GLU A 64 -135.94 -6.76 -95.53
N ILE A 65 -136.46 -5.84 -94.72
CA ILE A 65 -137.91 -5.62 -94.62
C ILE A 65 -138.50 -5.13 -95.96
N SER A 66 -137.73 -4.39 -96.76
CA SER A 66 -138.17 -3.86 -98.05
C SER A 66 -138.13 -4.90 -99.19
N LEU A 67 -137.27 -5.93 -99.09
CA LEU A 67 -137.20 -7.03 -100.05
C LEU A 67 -138.36 -8.03 -99.92
N ALA A 68 -139.06 -8.04 -98.77
CA ALA A 68 -140.16 -8.95 -98.50
C ALA A 68 -141.50 -8.58 -99.19
N GLY A 69 -141.47 -7.79 -100.27
CA GLY A 69 -142.62 -7.39 -101.07
C GLY A 69 -143.36 -6.14 -100.58
N GLU A 70 -143.97 -5.41 -101.51
CA GLU A 70 -144.63 -4.12 -101.26
C GLU A 70 -145.80 -4.23 -100.28
N ILE A 71 -145.82 -3.28 -99.33
CA ILE A 71 -146.85 -3.16 -98.30
C ILE A 71 -147.92 -2.18 -98.81
N PRO A 72 -149.20 -2.57 -98.90
CA PRO A 72 -150.29 -1.65 -99.23
C PRO A 72 -150.39 -0.53 -98.19
N GLY A 73 -150.62 0.69 -98.64
CA GLY A 73 -150.84 1.84 -97.77
C GLY A 73 -152.30 1.94 -97.29
N GLU A 74 -152.52 2.72 -96.24
CA GLU A 74 -153.87 3.05 -95.78
C GLU A 74 -154.67 3.79 -96.87
N ALA A 75 -153.99 4.54 -97.74
CA ALA A 75 -154.56 5.17 -98.93
C ALA A 75 -155.18 4.16 -99.92
N ASP A 76 -154.56 2.99 -100.12
CA ASP A 76 -155.06 1.95 -101.03
C ASP A 76 -156.35 1.33 -100.50
N LEU A 77 -156.43 1.12 -99.18
CA LEU A 77 -157.63 0.66 -98.49
C LEU A 77 -158.77 1.70 -98.57
N VAL A 78 -158.46 2.99 -98.42
CA VAL A 78 -159.44 4.08 -98.58
C VAL A 78 -159.96 4.14 -100.03
N ALA A 79 -159.08 4.00 -101.02
CA ALA A 79 -159.48 3.95 -102.43
C ALA A 79 -160.39 2.75 -102.75
N ALA A 80 -160.04 1.55 -102.26
CA ALA A 80 -160.86 0.35 -102.46
C ALA A 80 -162.25 0.46 -101.79
N ARG A 81 -162.31 0.99 -100.57
CA ARG A 81 -163.59 1.25 -99.87
C ARG A 81 -164.45 2.26 -100.62
N LYS A 82 -163.87 3.37 -101.10
CA LYS A 82 -164.59 4.36 -101.90
C LYS A 82 -165.20 3.73 -103.16
N ARG A 83 -164.47 2.85 -103.87
CA ARG A 83 -164.99 2.20 -105.08
C ARG A 83 -166.10 1.19 -104.77
N ARG A 84 -166.00 0.43 -103.67
CA ARG A 84 -167.10 -0.41 -103.16
C ARG A 84 -168.37 0.42 -102.93
N ASP A 85 -168.24 1.56 -102.23
CA ASP A 85 -169.38 2.39 -101.84
C ASP A 85 -170.06 3.05 -103.07
N GLU A 86 -169.28 3.40 -104.09
CA GLU A 86 -169.80 3.81 -105.41
C GLU A 86 -170.62 2.71 -106.09
N GLY A 87 -170.15 1.46 -106.07
CA GLY A 87 -170.87 0.30 -106.60
C GLY A 87 -172.22 0.04 -105.92
N TRP A 88 -172.26 0.15 -104.58
CA TRP A 88 -173.51 0.12 -103.82
C TRP A 88 -174.46 1.25 -104.24
N GLY A 89 -173.91 2.45 -104.48
CA GLY A 89 -174.64 3.60 -105.01
C GLY A 89 -175.23 3.41 -106.42
N VAL A 90 -174.71 2.49 -107.24
CA VAL A 90 -175.34 2.08 -108.50
C VAL A 90 -176.48 1.09 -108.23
N ILE A 91 -176.23 0.03 -107.46
CA ILE A 91 -177.23 -1.01 -107.12
C ILE A 91 -178.50 -0.36 -106.53
N ARG A 92 -178.33 0.54 -105.56
CA ARG A 92 -179.44 1.19 -104.86
C ARG A 92 -180.33 2.04 -105.78
N ARG A 93 -179.76 2.72 -106.78
CA ARG A 93 -180.53 3.53 -107.74
C ARG A 93 -181.39 2.67 -108.67
N MET A 94 -180.88 1.50 -109.07
CA MET A 94 -181.65 0.54 -109.88
C MET A 94 -182.82 -0.08 -109.10
N THR A 95 -182.69 -0.31 -107.79
CA THR A 95 -183.72 -0.98 -106.99
C THR A 95 -184.74 -0.06 -106.33
N GLU A 96 -184.35 1.10 -105.79
CA GLU A 96 -185.28 1.99 -105.07
C GLU A 96 -186.02 2.98 -106.00
N THR A 97 -185.36 3.48 -107.04
CA THR A 97 -185.90 4.52 -107.93
C THR A 97 -186.43 4.00 -109.28
N GLY A 98 -186.21 2.72 -109.60
CA GLY A 98 -186.61 2.12 -110.90
C GLY A 98 -185.86 2.67 -112.12
N ASP A 99 -184.83 3.50 -111.88
CA ASP A 99 -184.06 4.20 -112.90
C ASP A 99 -183.01 3.26 -113.53
N ARG A 100 -183.07 3.11 -114.85
CA ARG A 100 -182.21 2.19 -115.61
C ARG A 100 -180.89 2.86 -115.97
N ALA A 101 -180.08 3.13 -114.97
CA ALA A 101 -178.71 3.61 -115.10
C ALA A 101 -177.74 2.51 -115.63
N GLU A 102 -178.08 1.90 -116.78
CA GLU A 102 -177.42 0.72 -117.34
C GLU A 102 -175.94 1.00 -117.68
N ASP A 103 -175.60 2.20 -118.17
CA ASP A 103 -174.21 2.62 -118.43
C ASP A 103 -173.34 2.55 -117.17
N ALA A 104 -173.80 3.18 -116.08
CA ALA A 104 -173.07 3.23 -114.80
C ALA A 104 -172.93 1.85 -114.13
N ALA A 105 -173.81 0.90 -114.47
CA ALA A 105 -173.68 -0.49 -114.07
C ALA A 105 -172.66 -1.25 -114.93
N SER A 106 -172.63 -0.99 -116.24
CA SER A 106 -171.66 -1.57 -117.18
C SER A 106 -170.23 -1.15 -116.82
N ASP A 107 -169.99 0.15 -116.60
CA ASP A 107 -168.68 0.70 -116.23
C ASP A 107 -168.16 0.08 -114.92
N PHE A 108 -169.04 -0.08 -113.92
CA PHE A 108 -168.64 -0.70 -112.65
C PHE A 108 -168.32 -2.19 -112.79
N VAL A 109 -169.02 -2.92 -113.67
CA VAL A 109 -168.73 -4.34 -113.94
C VAL A 109 -167.39 -4.52 -114.66
N ALA A 110 -167.04 -3.61 -115.57
CA ALA A 110 -165.78 -3.67 -116.33
C ALA A 110 -164.51 -3.61 -115.45
N GLU A 111 -164.58 -2.97 -114.29
CA GLU A 111 -163.44 -2.86 -113.35
C GLU A 111 -163.17 -4.11 -112.50
N PHE A 112 -164.11 -5.07 -112.44
CA PHE A 112 -163.98 -6.28 -111.63
C PHE A 112 -164.13 -7.59 -112.44
N PRO A 113 -163.30 -7.86 -113.48
CA PRO A 113 -163.32 -9.14 -114.18
C PRO A 113 -163.05 -10.31 -113.21
N PRO A 114 -163.76 -11.45 -113.31
CA PRO A 114 -164.61 -11.87 -114.43
C PRO A 114 -166.12 -11.62 -114.23
N ALA A 115 -166.51 -10.68 -113.35
CA ALA A 115 -167.92 -10.37 -113.11
C ALA A 115 -168.66 -10.05 -114.41
N ARG A 116 -169.89 -10.55 -114.52
CA ARG A 116 -170.82 -10.30 -115.65
C ARG A 116 -172.11 -9.62 -115.21
N ARG A 117 -172.25 -9.35 -113.91
CA ARG A 117 -173.40 -8.72 -113.27
C ARG A 117 -172.94 -7.75 -112.21
N LEU A 118 -173.70 -6.67 -112.01
CA LEU A 118 -173.39 -5.63 -111.03
C LEU A 118 -173.25 -6.18 -109.59
N SER A 119 -174.02 -7.21 -109.24
CA SER A 119 -173.91 -7.92 -107.96
C SER A 119 -172.56 -8.64 -107.78
N GLU A 120 -172.07 -9.30 -108.83
CA GLU A 120 -170.79 -10.03 -108.81
C GLU A 120 -169.61 -9.04 -108.70
N ALA A 121 -169.67 -7.94 -109.45
CA ALA A 121 -168.67 -6.87 -109.38
C ALA A 121 -168.66 -6.19 -108.01
N TYR A 122 -169.84 -5.95 -107.42
CA TYR A 122 -169.95 -5.41 -106.07
C TYR A 122 -169.38 -6.37 -105.02
N GLU A 123 -169.71 -7.66 -105.05
CA GLU A 123 -169.10 -8.66 -104.17
C GLU A 123 -167.56 -8.70 -104.30
N MET A 124 -167.03 -8.58 -105.53
CA MET A 124 -165.58 -8.51 -105.74
C MET A 124 -164.97 -7.21 -105.20
N SER A 125 -165.69 -6.09 -105.27
CA SER A 125 -165.26 -4.82 -104.67
C SER A 125 -165.24 -4.87 -103.13
N VAL A 126 -166.21 -5.56 -102.52
CA VAL A 126 -166.24 -5.84 -101.07
C VAL A 126 -165.03 -6.70 -100.69
N ARG A 127 -164.85 -7.86 -101.32
CA ARG A 127 -163.72 -8.77 -101.03
C ARG A 127 -162.37 -8.07 -101.21
N ARG A 128 -162.19 -7.26 -102.27
CA ARG A 128 -160.95 -6.48 -102.49
C ARG A 128 -160.69 -5.46 -101.38
N ALA A 129 -161.72 -4.79 -100.87
CA ALA A 129 -161.58 -3.85 -99.75
C ALA A 129 -161.30 -4.57 -98.41
N ASP A 130 -161.88 -5.75 -98.21
CA ASP A 130 -161.68 -6.54 -97.00
C ASP A 130 -160.31 -7.24 -97.01
N ASP A 131 -159.89 -7.85 -98.13
CA ASP A 131 -158.54 -8.41 -98.33
C ASP A 131 -157.44 -7.37 -98.13
N LEU A 132 -157.65 -6.13 -98.62
CA LEU A 132 -156.73 -5.02 -98.35
C LEU A 132 -156.73 -4.62 -96.88
N GLY A 133 -157.88 -4.62 -96.20
CA GLY A 133 -157.97 -4.34 -94.76
C GLY A 133 -157.27 -5.40 -93.91
N ASP A 134 -157.42 -6.67 -94.28
CA ASP A 134 -156.81 -7.80 -93.59
C ASP A 134 -155.30 -7.88 -93.86
N ARG A 135 -154.85 -7.57 -95.09
CA ARG A 135 -153.42 -7.36 -95.39
C ARG A 135 -152.86 -6.19 -94.58
N LEU A 136 -153.53 -5.03 -94.55
CA LEU A 136 -153.08 -3.87 -93.77
C LEU A 136 -152.91 -4.25 -92.29
N ARG A 137 -153.85 -5.02 -91.73
CA ARG A 137 -153.79 -5.50 -90.33
C ARG A 137 -152.66 -6.50 -90.08
N ARG A 138 -152.44 -7.45 -91.00
CA ARG A 138 -151.34 -8.44 -90.91
C ARG A 138 -149.96 -7.81 -91.11
N GLU A 139 -149.87 -6.77 -91.95
CA GLU A 139 -148.62 -6.09 -92.28
C GLU A 139 -148.35 -4.83 -91.43
N ALA A 140 -149.29 -4.38 -90.59
CA ALA A 140 -149.14 -3.20 -89.73
C ALA A 140 -147.90 -3.25 -88.83
N GLU A 141 -147.59 -4.42 -88.26
CA GLU A 141 -146.38 -4.60 -87.45
C GLU A 141 -145.10 -4.46 -88.28
N ARG A 142 -145.15 -4.86 -89.56
CA ARG A 142 -144.04 -4.71 -90.52
C ARG A 142 -143.83 -3.24 -90.90
N VAL A 143 -144.91 -2.47 -91.05
CA VAL A 143 -144.85 -1.00 -91.22
C VAL A 143 -144.22 -0.34 -89.98
N ALA A 144 -144.71 -0.68 -88.78
CA ALA A 144 -144.19 -0.12 -87.53
C ALA A 144 -142.70 -0.39 -87.33
N ARG A 145 -142.25 -1.63 -87.58
CA ARG A 145 -140.82 -2.00 -87.55
C ARG A 145 -140.00 -1.23 -88.60
N LYS A 146 -140.49 -1.08 -89.83
CA LYS A 146 -139.80 -0.30 -90.88
C LYS A 146 -139.68 1.19 -90.52
N ALA A 147 -140.74 1.80 -89.99
CA ALA A 147 -140.72 3.18 -89.53
C ALA A 147 -139.74 3.39 -88.35
N GLY A 148 -139.73 2.48 -87.38
CA GLY A 148 -138.79 2.51 -86.26
C GLY A 148 -137.33 2.38 -86.70
N LEU A 149 -137.02 1.51 -87.66
CA LEU A 149 -135.68 1.37 -88.23
C LEU A 149 -135.26 2.59 -89.07
N LEU A 150 -136.17 3.21 -89.83
CA LEU A 150 -135.88 4.45 -90.55
C LEU A 150 -135.50 5.59 -89.60
N ALA A 151 -136.29 5.81 -88.53
CA ALA A 151 -135.97 6.80 -87.50
C ALA A 151 -134.65 6.48 -86.76
N ARG A 152 -134.33 5.19 -86.55
CA ARG A 152 -133.04 4.76 -86.03
C ARG A 152 -131.89 5.10 -86.99
N CYS A 153 -132.05 4.83 -88.29
CA CYS A 153 -131.06 5.11 -89.32
C CYS A 153 -130.77 6.62 -89.45
N GLU A 154 -131.79 7.47 -89.36
CA GLU A 154 -131.62 8.93 -89.34
C GLU A 154 -130.83 9.39 -88.11
N LYS A 155 -131.15 8.85 -86.93
CA LYS A 155 -130.42 9.13 -85.68
C LYS A 155 -128.96 8.67 -85.75
N GLU A 156 -128.70 7.48 -86.32
CA GLU A 156 -127.34 6.94 -86.49
C GLU A 156 -126.54 7.73 -87.55
N LYS A 157 -127.17 8.19 -88.64
CA LYS A 157 -126.57 9.14 -89.61
C LYS A 157 -126.21 10.48 -88.99
N ALA A 158 -127.10 11.06 -88.18
CA ALA A 158 -126.79 12.29 -87.44
C ALA A 158 -125.62 12.09 -86.47
N HIS A 159 -125.57 10.95 -85.77
CA HIS A 159 -124.48 10.64 -84.84
C HIS A 159 -123.14 10.40 -85.55
N GLN A 160 -123.13 9.65 -86.66
CA GLN A 160 -121.95 9.42 -87.48
C GLN A 160 -121.41 10.75 -88.04
N THR A 161 -122.29 11.62 -88.54
CA THR A 161 -121.92 12.95 -89.08
C THR A 161 -121.27 13.83 -88.01
N TYR A 162 -121.82 13.83 -86.78
CA TYR A 162 -121.23 14.52 -85.65
C TYR A 162 -119.83 13.98 -85.29
N LEU A 163 -119.64 12.66 -85.28
CA LEU A 163 -118.33 12.05 -84.96
C LEU A 163 -117.29 12.27 -86.07
N ILE A 164 -117.68 12.28 -87.34
CA ILE A 164 -116.80 12.64 -88.45
C ILE A 164 -116.33 14.10 -88.34
N ASN A 165 -117.23 15.03 -87.99
CA ASN A 165 -116.86 16.43 -87.77
C ASN A 165 -115.92 16.57 -86.55
N ALA A 166 -116.21 15.90 -85.44
CA ALA A 166 -115.35 15.89 -84.24
C ALA A 166 -113.98 15.24 -84.47
N LEU A 167 -113.87 14.28 -85.39
CA LEU A 167 -112.59 13.75 -85.86
C LEU A 167 -111.82 14.80 -86.67
N GLY A 168 -112.48 15.48 -87.61
CA GLY A 168 -111.88 16.56 -88.40
C GLY A 168 -111.35 17.72 -87.55
N GLU A 169 -112.08 18.10 -86.49
CA GLU A 169 -111.62 19.08 -85.50
C GLU A 169 -110.38 18.60 -84.73
N ALA A 170 -110.35 17.35 -84.30
CA ALA A 170 -109.19 16.77 -83.62
C ALA A 170 -107.95 16.66 -84.53
N GLU A 171 -108.13 16.28 -85.80
CA GLU A 171 -107.04 16.22 -86.79
C GLU A 171 -106.52 17.62 -87.14
N ALA A 172 -107.40 18.62 -87.21
CA ALA A 172 -107.01 20.02 -87.39
C ALA A 172 -106.20 20.56 -86.20
N GLU A 173 -106.59 20.25 -84.96
CA GLU A 173 -105.81 20.66 -83.78
C GLU A 173 -104.47 19.92 -83.67
N GLN A 174 -104.41 18.63 -84.03
CA GLN A 174 -103.13 17.92 -84.14
C GLN A 174 -102.22 18.57 -85.20
N ALA A 175 -102.76 18.99 -86.36
CA ALA A 175 -102.00 19.70 -87.38
C ALA A 175 -101.49 21.07 -86.89
N ARG A 176 -102.33 21.84 -86.19
CA ARG A 176 -101.95 23.12 -85.55
C ARG A 176 -100.81 22.92 -84.56
N ALA A 177 -100.96 22.02 -83.58
CA ALA A 177 -99.95 21.74 -82.58
C ALA A 177 -98.60 21.31 -83.21
N ARG A 178 -98.62 20.56 -84.33
CA ARG A 178 -97.40 20.22 -85.10
C ARG A 178 -96.78 21.44 -85.79
N SER A 179 -97.59 22.35 -86.35
CA SER A 179 -97.10 23.57 -86.99
C SER A 179 -96.52 24.58 -85.99
N GLU A 180 -97.16 24.75 -84.82
CA GLU A 180 -96.64 25.58 -83.73
C GLU A 180 -95.33 25.00 -83.16
N TRP A 181 -95.26 23.67 -83.00
CA TRP A 181 -94.03 22.98 -82.62
C TRP A 181 -92.90 23.25 -83.60
N ALA A 182 -93.14 23.12 -84.92
CA ALA A 182 -92.14 23.44 -85.94
C ALA A 182 -91.70 24.91 -85.89
N ALA A 183 -92.64 25.84 -85.70
CA ALA A 183 -92.34 27.28 -85.61
C ALA A 183 -91.42 27.63 -84.43
N ARG A 184 -91.50 26.92 -83.29
CA ARG A 184 -90.61 27.14 -82.13
C ARG A 184 -89.13 26.81 -82.38
N TRP A 185 -88.80 26.15 -83.49
CA TRP A 185 -87.43 25.82 -83.88
C TRP A 185 -86.94 26.56 -85.13
N ALA A 186 -87.79 27.35 -85.80
CA ALA A 186 -87.46 28.05 -87.04
C ALA A 186 -86.19 28.93 -86.90
N ASP A 187 -86.10 29.70 -85.82
CA ASP A 187 -84.95 30.56 -85.49
C ASP A 187 -83.62 29.80 -85.30
N THR A 188 -83.66 28.48 -85.09
CA THR A 188 -82.48 27.61 -84.90
C THR A 188 -81.99 26.97 -86.20
N GLY A 189 -82.79 27.03 -87.28
CA GLY A 189 -82.51 26.33 -88.54
C GLY A 189 -82.68 24.80 -88.48
N ILE A 190 -83.16 24.25 -87.35
CA ILE A 190 -83.32 22.81 -87.13
C ILE A 190 -84.78 22.41 -87.38
N THR A 191 -85.01 21.43 -88.27
CA THR A 191 -86.30 20.75 -88.36
C THR A 191 -86.48 19.85 -87.12
N PRO A 192 -87.41 20.16 -86.20
CA PRO A 192 -87.52 19.41 -84.96
C PRO A 192 -88.16 18.04 -85.18
N ARG A 193 -87.69 17.06 -84.40
CA ARG A 193 -88.30 15.73 -84.33
C ARG A 193 -89.38 15.68 -83.25
N SER A 194 -89.63 14.52 -82.65
CA SER A 194 -90.50 14.43 -81.48
C SER A 194 -89.97 15.31 -80.33
N PRO A 195 -90.83 15.96 -79.52
CA PRO A 195 -90.38 16.74 -78.35
C PRO A 195 -89.47 15.95 -77.42
N ARG A 196 -89.72 14.64 -77.27
CA ARG A 196 -88.89 13.71 -76.50
C ARG A 196 -87.47 13.56 -77.02
N GLU A 197 -87.28 13.41 -78.34
CA GLU A 197 -85.94 13.44 -78.95
C GLU A 197 -85.30 14.82 -78.79
N MET A 198 -86.07 15.90 -78.97
CA MET A 198 -85.54 17.25 -78.87
C MET A 198 -85.17 17.66 -77.43
N ARG A 199 -85.78 17.07 -76.39
CA ARG A 199 -85.34 17.21 -74.99
C ARG A 199 -83.97 16.55 -74.75
N VAL A 200 -83.77 15.36 -75.32
CA VAL A 200 -82.48 14.65 -75.29
C VAL A 200 -81.42 15.35 -76.17
N TRP A 201 -81.85 16.10 -77.19
CA TRP A 201 -80.98 16.98 -77.97
C TRP A 201 -80.59 18.25 -77.19
N ALA A 202 -81.56 18.94 -76.58
CA ALA A 202 -81.36 20.18 -75.83
C ALA A 202 -80.40 19.99 -74.66
N SER A 203 -80.62 18.96 -73.83
CA SER A 203 -79.71 18.62 -72.72
C SER A 203 -78.28 18.29 -73.18
N LYS A 204 -78.11 17.68 -74.37
CA LYS A 204 -76.78 17.47 -74.97
C LYS A 204 -76.16 18.77 -75.48
N GLN A 205 -76.94 19.70 -76.00
CA GLN A 205 -76.46 21.04 -76.38
C GLN A 205 -76.01 21.82 -75.13
N THR A 206 -76.81 21.83 -74.06
CA THR A 206 -76.48 22.55 -72.81
C THR A 206 -75.21 21.99 -72.17
N ALA A 207 -75.11 20.67 -71.99
CA ALA A 207 -73.90 20.03 -71.46
C ALA A 207 -72.66 20.24 -72.34
N LEU A 208 -72.82 20.46 -73.65
CA LEU A 208 -71.70 20.80 -74.54
C LEU A 208 -71.29 22.27 -74.39
N VAL A 209 -72.24 23.20 -74.22
CA VAL A 209 -71.95 24.62 -73.90
C VAL A 209 -71.22 24.75 -72.56
N GLU A 210 -71.63 24.00 -71.53
CA GLU A 210 -70.94 23.94 -70.23
C GLU A 210 -69.49 23.43 -70.37
N GLN A 211 -69.27 22.42 -71.22
CA GLN A 211 -67.92 21.92 -71.54
C GLN A 211 -67.07 22.94 -72.33
N LEU A 212 -67.68 23.85 -73.09
CA LEU A 212 -66.96 24.93 -73.78
C LEU A 212 -66.65 26.10 -72.85
N ALA A 213 -67.56 26.47 -71.95
CA ALA A 213 -67.33 27.47 -70.91
C ALA A 213 -66.18 27.06 -69.99
N SER A 214 -66.24 25.85 -69.43
CA SER A 214 -65.17 25.29 -68.59
C SER A 214 -63.85 25.06 -69.36
N PHE A 215 -63.88 24.72 -70.65
CA PHE A 215 -62.66 24.68 -71.47
C PHE A 215 -62.02 26.08 -71.63
N ARG A 216 -62.81 27.14 -71.83
CA ARG A 216 -62.32 28.52 -71.91
C ARG A 216 -61.72 28.99 -70.59
N GLU A 217 -62.38 28.70 -69.48
CA GLU A 217 -61.90 29.03 -68.13
C GLU A 217 -60.57 28.33 -67.84
N ASN A 218 -60.48 27.02 -68.05
CA ASN A 218 -59.24 26.26 -67.89
C ASN A 218 -58.13 26.75 -68.83
N LYS A 219 -58.47 27.15 -70.07
CA LYS A 219 -57.51 27.75 -71.01
C LYS A 219 -57.00 29.10 -70.52
N ALA A 220 -57.89 29.99 -70.08
CA ALA A 220 -57.52 31.30 -69.55
C ALA A 220 -56.64 31.20 -68.29
N HIS A 221 -56.98 30.29 -67.37
CA HIS A 221 -56.16 30.01 -66.18
C HIS A 221 -54.80 29.37 -66.53
N THR A 222 -54.75 28.53 -67.58
CA THR A 222 -53.48 28.01 -68.11
C THR A 222 -52.63 29.13 -68.72
N GLU A 223 -53.24 30.09 -69.42
CA GLU A 223 -52.54 31.25 -70.00
C GLU A 223 -52.06 32.21 -68.91
N GLU A 224 -52.84 32.42 -67.85
CA GLU A 224 -52.46 33.15 -66.64
C GLU A 224 -51.25 32.52 -65.94
N ILE A 225 -51.30 31.22 -65.61
CA ILE A 225 -50.18 30.51 -64.97
C ILE A 225 -48.92 30.57 -65.83
N ASN A 226 -49.04 30.45 -67.16
CA ASN A 226 -47.88 30.62 -68.05
C ASN A 226 -47.33 32.06 -68.03
N ALA A 227 -48.19 33.08 -67.97
CA ALA A 227 -47.75 34.46 -67.82
C ALA A 227 -47.05 34.72 -66.47
N GLN A 228 -47.56 34.15 -65.37
CA GLN A 228 -46.91 34.19 -64.05
C GLN A 228 -45.54 33.49 -64.07
N ILE A 229 -45.44 32.31 -64.69
CA ILE A 229 -44.16 31.59 -64.87
C ILE A 229 -43.17 32.43 -65.69
N LEU A 230 -43.64 33.15 -66.73
CA LEU A 230 -42.80 34.05 -67.54
C LEU A 230 -42.40 35.34 -66.80
N ALA A 231 -43.19 35.82 -65.84
CA ALA A 231 -42.76 36.88 -64.91
C ALA A 231 -41.65 36.35 -63.99
N CYS A 232 -41.94 35.32 -63.19
CA CYS A 232 -40.98 34.73 -62.25
C CYS A 232 -39.66 34.31 -62.90
N ARG A 233 -39.68 33.82 -64.16
CA ARG A 233 -38.46 33.48 -64.91
C ARG A 233 -37.62 34.71 -65.28
N ARG A 234 -38.23 35.86 -65.60
CA ARG A 234 -37.51 37.11 -65.86
C ARG A 234 -36.93 37.68 -64.58
N ASP A 235 -37.76 37.82 -63.54
CA ASP A 235 -37.36 38.42 -62.26
C ASP A 235 -36.20 37.63 -61.61
N LEU A 236 -36.28 36.29 -61.64
CA LEU A 236 -35.24 35.42 -61.10
C LEU A 236 -33.97 35.39 -61.97
N SER A 237 -34.09 35.51 -63.29
CA SER A 237 -32.92 35.64 -64.18
C SER A 237 -32.20 36.97 -63.99
N GLN A 238 -32.95 38.06 -63.75
CA GLN A 238 -32.39 39.37 -63.43
C GLN A 238 -31.66 39.34 -62.08
N ALA A 239 -32.29 38.80 -61.03
CA ALA A 239 -31.64 38.68 -59.73
C ALA A 239 -30.36 37.82 -59.78
N LEU A 240 -30.34 36.75 -60.58
CA LEU A 240 -29.12 35.96 -60.83
C LEU A 240 -28.03 36.78 -61.55
N TYR A 241 -28.41 37.54 -62.57
CA TYR A 241 -27.50 38.42 -63.31
C TYR A 241 -26.90 39.51 -62.42
N ASP A 242 -27.71 40.14 -61.56
CA ASP A 242 -27.27 41.18 -60.61
C ASP A 242 -26.28 40.63 -59.57
N THR A 243 -26.35 39.32 -59.26
CA THR A 243 -25.34 38.62 -58.44
C THR A 243 -24.09 38.16 -59.20
N GLY A 244 -23.97 38.49 -60.48
CA GLY A 244 -22.81 38.16 -61.32
C GLY A 244 -22.79 36.74 -61.89
N LEU A 245 -23.88 35.98 -61.79
CA LEU A 245 -24.01 34.72 -62.53
C LEU A 245 -24.37 35.00 -64.00
N PRO A 246 -23.93 34.14 -64.95
CA PRO A 246 -24.27 34.32 -66.36
C PRO A 246 -25.80 34.23 -66.55
N PRO A 247 -26.40 35.07 -67.42
CA PRO A 247 -27.84 35.05 -67.64
C PRO A 247 -28.25 33.72 -68.27
N SER A 248 -29.24 33.07 -67.67
CA SER A 248 -29.74 31.77 -68.16
C SER A 248 -30.32 31.88 -69.56
N GLY A 249 -30.02 30.87 -70.39
CA GLY A 249 -30.43 30.84 -71.79
C GLY A 249 -31.95 30.91 -71.99
N ASP A 250 -32.36 31.60 -73.06
CA ASP A 250 -33.78 31.85 -73.31
C ASP A 250 -34.53 30.53 -73.59
N GLY A 251 -35.33 30.12 -72.60
CA GLY A 251 -36.00 28.81 -72.58
C GLY A 251 -35.76 27.98 -71.31
N GLU A 252 -34.82 28.34 -70.41
CA GLU A 252 -34.58 27.54 -69.19
C GLU A 252 -35.81 27.49 -68.26
N ARG A 253 -36.15 26.28 -67.78
CA ARG A 253 -37.31 26.02 -66.91
C ARG A 253 -37.14 26.66 -65.53
N LEU A 254 -38.21 27.22 -64.97
CA LEU A 254 -38.20 27.91 -63.66
C LEU A 254 -37.53 27.11 -62.54
N ASN A 255 -37.76 25.79 -62.45
CA ASN A 255 -37.15 24.94 -61.42
C ASN A 255 -35.61 24.89 -61.49
N ARG A 256 -35.02 25.13 -62.67
CA ARG A 256 -33.55 25.17 -62.86
C ARG A 256 -32.98 26.50 -62.38
N LEU A 257 -33.62 27.63 -62.76
CA LEU A 257 -33.30 28.96 -62.23
C LEU A 257 -33.37 28.97 -60.70
N LEU A 258 -34.41 28.35 -60.12
CA LEU A 258 -34.61 28.26 -58.68
C LEU A 258 -33.58 27.36 -57.98
N ALA A 259 -33.07 26.33 -58.64
CA ALA A 259 -31.93 25.55 -58.15
C ALA A 259 -30.62 26.35 -58.19
N GLN A 260 -30.35 27.08 -59.29
CA GLN A 260 -29.19 27.97 -59.43
C GLN A 260 -29.21 29.09 -58.38
N ALA A 261 -30.37 29.71 -58.13
CA ALA A 261 -30.53 30.75 -57.12
C ALA A 261 -30.30 30.22 -55.68
N ARG A 262 -30.80 29.02 -55.36
CA ARG A 262 -30.48 28.35 -54.08
C ARG A 262 -28.99 28.08 -53.94
N GLN A 263 -28.34 27.55 -54.98
CA GLN A 263 -26.91 27.29 -54.98
C GLN A 263 -26.09 28.59 -54.84
N ALA A 264 -26.53 29.70 -55.44
CA ALA A 264 -25.92 31.01 -55.30
C ALA A 264 -26.05 31.55 -53.86
N ILE A 265 -27.24 31.44 -53.24
CA ILE A 265 -27.46 31.80 -51.84
C ILE A 265 -26.59 30.94 -50.91
N GLU A 266 -26.58 29.62 -51.08
CA GLU A 266 -25.71 28.70 -50.32
C GLU A 266 -24.22 28.99 -50.50
N HIS A 267 -23.80 29.51 -51.66
CA HIS A 267 -22.43 29.94 -51.88
C HIS A 267 -22.12 31.27 -51.18
N ALA A 268 -22.98 32.27 -51.33
CA ALA A 268 -22.86 33.57 -50.69
C ALA A 268 -22.84 33.46 -49.15
N GLU A 269 -23.68 32.60 -48.57
CA GLU A 269 -23.69 32.34 -47.13
C GLU A 269 -22.41 31.65 -46.64
N ARG A 270 -21.88 30.66 -47.37
CA ARG A 270 -20.58 30.06 -47.04
C ARG A 270 -19.45 31.08 -47.12
N CYS A 271 -19.43 31.95 -48.13
CA CYS A 271 -18.44 33.02 -48.24
C CYS A 271 -18.61 34.09 -47.15
N ARG A 272 -19.83 34.36 -46.68
CA ARG A 272 -20.10 35.24 -45.55
C ARG A 272 -19.50 34.67 -44.26
N VAL A 273 -19.82 33.42 -43.93
CA VAL A 273 -19.28 32.74 -42.73
C VAL A 273 -17.75 32.64 -42.78
N GLN A 274 -17.17 32.29 -43.94
CA GLN A 274 -15.70 32.27 -44.11
C GLN A 274 -15.07 33.65 -43.93
N ARG A 275 -15.72 34.72 -44.41
CA ARG A 275 -15.26 36.10 -44.21
C ARG A 275 -15.34 36.54 -42.75
N GLU A 276 -16.41 36.17 -42.05
CA GLU A 276 -16.59 36.46 -40.61
C GLU A 276 -15.53 35.72 -39.78
N GLN A 277 -15.27 34.44 -40.07
CA GLN A 277 -14.20 33.64 -39.47
C GLN A 277 -12.81 34.25 -39.73
N ALA A 278 -12.47 34.56 -40.98
CA ALA A 278 -11.18 35.15 -41.33
C ALA A 278 -10.97 36.56 -40.73
N LEU A 279 -12.04 37.33 -40.50
CA LEU A 279 -11.97 38.61 -39.79
C LEU A 279 -11.75 38.43 -38.28
N ALA A 280 -12.38 37.43 -37.66
CA ALA A 280 -12.17 37.09 -36.25
C ALA A 280 -10.75 36.55 -36.00
N GLU A 281 -10.26 35.63 -36.86
CA GLU A 281 -8.87 35.16 -36.83
C GLU A 281 -7.89 36.33 -37.00
N ARG A 282 -8.14 37.25 -37.95
CA ARG A 282 -7.28 38.42 -38.14
C ARG A 282 -7.24 39.31 -36.90
N ALA A 283 -8.39 39.53 -36.24
CA ALA A 283 -8.44 40.30 -35.00
C ALA A 283 -7.61 39.63 -33.90
N GLN A 284 -7.83 38.34 -33.64
CA GLN A 284 -7.03 37.58 -32.66
C GLN A 284 -5.52 37.66 -32.98
N ARG A 285 -5.11 37.49 -34.24
CA ARG A 285 -3.70 37.61 -34.63
C ARG A 285 -3.13 39.02 -34.48
N GLN A 286 -3.96 40.06 -34.59
CA GLN A 286 -3.56 41.44 -34.34
C GLN A 286 -3.36 41.70 -32.83
N ASP A 287 -4.21 41.13 -31.98
CA ASP A 287 -4.10 41.22 -30.51
C ASP A 287 -2.90 40.42 -29.98
N GLU A 288 -2.71 39.16 -30.44
CA GLU A 288 -1.52 38.34 -30.14
C GLU A 288 -0.21 39.06 -30.52
N LEU A 289 -0.18 39.69 -31.70
CA LEU A 289 0.96 40.48 -32.18
C LEU A 289 1.16 41.77 -31.39
N GLY A 290 0.09 42.37 -30.85
CA GLY A 290 0.15 43.47 -29.90
C GLY A 290 0.79 43.07 -28.58
N GLU A 291 0.35 41.95 -27.98
CA GLU A 291 0.96 41.39 -26.77
C GLU A 291 2.43 41.05 -26.95
N ILE A 292 2.80 40.39 -28.06
CA ILE A 292 4.17 39.98 -28.33
C ILE A 292 5.08 41.21 -28.51
N ARG A 293 4.59 42.29 -29.13
CA ARG A 293 5.31 43.57 -29.21
C ARG A 293 5.50 44.21 -27.83
N ALA A 294 4.44 44.35 -27.05
CA ALA A 294 4.53 44.93 -25.70
C ALA A 294 5.51 44.14 -24.80
N LYS A 295 5.53 42.81 -24.90
CA LYS A 295 6.50 41.93 -24.22
C LYS A 295 7.92 42.15 -24.75
N ALA A 296 8.12 42.29 -26.06
CA ALA A 296 9.44 42.60 -26.64
C ALA A 296 9.96 43.98 -26.20
N ASP A 297 9.11 45.01 -26.23
CA ASP A 297 9.44 46.36 -25.80
C ASP A 297 9.81 46.40 -24.30
N GLN A 298 9.09 45.65 -23.46
CA GLN A 298 9.43 45.46 -22.05
C GLN A 298 10.80 44.78 -21.89
N MET A 299 11.07 43.68 -22.61
CA MET A 299 12.37 42.98 -22.54
C MET A 299 13.54 43.87 -23.00
N VAL A 300 13.32 44.78 -23.97
CA VAL A 300 14.32 45.78 -24.38
C VAL A 300 14.57 46.78 -23.25
N GLN A 301 13.52 47.34 -22.63
CA GLN A 301 13.66 48.26 -21.49
C GLN A 301 14.35 47.60 -20.28
N GLU A 302 14.01 46.34 -19.97
CA GLU A 302 14.67 45.57 -18.91
C GLU A 302 16.15 45.31 -19.21
N LEU A 303 16.50 45.04 -20.48
CA LEU A 303 17.89 44.88 -20.93
C LEU A 303 18.69 46.19 -20.86
N GLU A 304 18.10 47.33 -21.22
CA GLU A 304 18.72 48.64 -21.10
C GLU A 304 18.93 49.03 -19.63
N ALA A 305 17.91 48.83 -18.79
CA ALA A 305 18.00 49.02 -17.34
C ALA A 305 18.99 48.05 -16.68
N TRP A 306 19.19 46.84 -17.23
CA TRP A 306 20.26 45.93 -16.81
C TRP A 306 21.64 46.44 -17.26
N ARG A 307 21.81 46.87 -18.52
CA ARG A 307 23.08 47.41 -19.05
C ARG A 307 23.59 48.62 -18.26
N SER A 308 22.71 49.57 -17.92
CA SER A 308 23.10 50.74 -17.12
C SER A 308 23.55 50.37 -15.70
N ARG A 309 22.89 49.39 -15.06
CA ARG A 309 23.33 48.83 -13.77
C ARG A 309 24.64 48.06 -13.90
N TRP A 310 24.82 47.33 -15.00
CA TRP A 310 26.04 46.57 -15.30
C TRP A 310 27.25 47.49 -15.48
N GLU A 311 27.14 48.52 -16.32
CA GLU A 311 28.17 49.56 -16.50
C GLU A 311 28.57 50.20 -15.16
N THR A 312 27.58 50.56 -14.34
CA THR A 312 27.81 51.11 -12.98
C THR A 312 28.58 50.14 -12.09
N ALA A 313 28.35 48.82 -12.22
CA ALA A 313 28.99 47.78 -11.42
C ALA A 313 30.40 47.39 -11.89
N VAL A 314 30.70 47.47 -13.20
CA VAL A 314 32.02 47.11 -13.74
C VAL A 314 33.00 48.27 -13.82
N ARG A 315 32.52 49.52 -13.85
CA ARG A 315 33.36 50.73 -13.85
C ARG A 315 34.42 50.79 -12.72
N PRO A 316 34.17 50.33 -11.47
CA PRO A 316 35.19 50.23 -10.43
C PRO A 316 36.32 49.21 -10.73
N LEU A 317 36.10 48.27 -11.64
CA LEU A 317 37.10 47.30 -12.10
C LEU A 317 37.97 47.86 -13.25
N GLY A 318 37.75 49.12 -13.66
CA GLY A 318 38.42 49.73 -14.82
C GLY A 318 37.87 49.27 -16.18
N LEU A 319 36.74 48.55 -16.19
CA LEU A 319 36.08 48.04 -17.40
C LEU A 319 34.97 49.00 -17.87
N ASP A 320 34.70 48.97 -19.18
CA ASP A 320 33.56 49.69 -19.78
C ASP A 320 32.24 48.89 -19.71
N GLY A 321 31.11 49.55 -19.99
CA GLY A 321 29.78 48.95 -19.95
C GLY A 321 29.49 47.85 -20.98
N ASN A 322 30.36 47.64 -21.98
CA ASN A 322 30.27 46.55 -22.95
C ASN A 322 31.07 45.31 -22.52
N ALA A 323 31.91 45.40 -21.48
CA ALA A 323 32.66 44.26 -20.97
C ALA A 323 31.70 43.13 -20.54
N SER A 324 31.92 41.92 -21.04
CA SER A 324 31.07 40.77 -20.72
C SER A 324 31.20 40.33 -19.26
N PRO A 325 30.19 39.65 -18.69
CA PRO A 325 30.29 39.07 -17.34
C PRO A 325 31.49 38.13 -17.14
N ALA A 326 31.95 37.46 -18.20
CA ALA A 326 33.15 36.63 -18.15
C ALA A 326 34.44 37.47 -18.00
N GLN A 327 34.54 38.61 -18.70
CA GLN A 327 35.69 39.53 -18.59
C GLN A 327 35.72 40.22 -17.21
N ALA A 328 34.55 40.65 -16.70
CA ALA A 328 34.45 41.19 -15.34
C ALA A 328 34.82 40.12 -14.28
N GLY A 329 34.40 38.87 -14.47
CA GLY A 329 34.79 37.74 -13.63
C GLY A 329 36.31 37.52 -13.61
N ALA A 330 36.97 37.53 -14.78
CA ALA A 330 38.41 37.37 -14.88
C ALA A 330 39.18 38.48 -14.14
N VAL A 331 38.81 39.75 -14.33
CA VAL A 331 39.45 40.87 -13.61
C VAL A 331 39.24 40.77 -12.10
N VAL A 332 38.10 40.25 -11.63
CA VAL A 332 37.86 39.98 -10.21
C VAL A 332 38.73 38.83 -9.67
N GLU A 333 38.99 37.78 -10.46
CA GLU A 333 39.93 36.71 -10.09
C GLU A 333 41.37 37.25 -10.02
N ASP A 334 41.81 38.04 -11.00
CA ASP A 334 43.14 38.66 -11.03
C ASP A 334 43.35 39.62 -9.84
N LEU A 335 42.32 40.41 -9.49
CA LEU A 335 42.35 41.28 -8.31
C LEU A 335 42.42 40.50 -7.00
N LYS A 336 41.73 39.36 -6.86
CA LYS A 336 41.90 38.47 -5.69
C LYS A 336 43.33 37.96 -5.59
N ALA A 337 43.87 37.43 -6.69
CA ALA A 337 45.24 36.92 -6.75
C ALA A 337 46.27 38.00 -6.40
N LEU A 338 46.06 39.24 -6.87
CA LEU A 338 46.87 40.39 -6.51
C LEU A 338 46.78 40.73 -5.01
N PHE A 339 45.58 40.76 -4.42
CA PHE A 339 45.41 41.04 -2.99
C PHE A 339 45.98 39.93 -2.09
N ASP A 340 45.89 38.67 -2.49
CA ASP A 340 46.52 37.56 -1.76
C ASP A 340 48.05 37.63 -1.85
N LYS A 341 48.61 37.95 -3.02
CA LYS A 341 50.06 38.21 -3.20
C LYS A 341 50.54 39.45 -2.44
N LEU A 342 49.73 40.50 -2.34
CA LEU A 342 50.01 41.66 -1.48
C LEU A 342 50.03 41.28 0.00
N ARG A 343 49.14 40.37 0.42
CA ARG A 343 49.10 39.84 1.79
C ARG A 343 50.33 38.98 2.10
N GLU A 344 50.74 38.12 1.17
CA GLU A 344 52.00 37.36 1.25
C GLU A 344 53.20 38.29 1.38
N ALA A 345 53.29 39.34 0.54
CA ALA A 345 54.36 40.33 0.60
C ALA A 345 54.41 41.04 1.97
N GLY A 346 53.27 41.49 2.51
CA GLY A 346 53.20 42.12 3.84
C GLY A 346 53.50 41.17 5.02
N VAL A 347 53.37 39.85 4.84
CA VAL A 347 53.83 38.84 5.82
C VAL A 347 55.34 38.64 5.72
N LEU A 348 55.89 38.57 4.50
CA LEU A 348 57.33 38.47 4.26
C LEU A 348 58.07 39.74 4.74
N GLU A 349 57.56 40.92 4.46
CA GLU A 349 58.10 42.20 4.93
C GLU A 349 58.17 42.28 6.46
N LYS A 350 57.11 41.88 7.16
CA LYS A 350 57.10 41.80 8.63
C LYS A 350 58.13 40.80 9.16
N ARG A 351 58.34 39.68 8.45
CA ARG A 351 59.36 38.68 8.80
C ARG A 351 60.78 39.21 8.56
N ILE A 352 61.02 39.96 7.49
CA ILE A 352 62.31 40.61 7.21
C ILE A 352 62.63 41.62 8.31
N HIS A 353 61.71 42.56 8.61
CA HIS A 353 61.89 43.52 9.71
C HIS A 353 62.11 42.83 11.07
N GLY A 354 61.45 41.69 11.32
CA GLY A 354 61.70 40.86 12.51
C GLY A 354 63.12 40.30 12.53
N MET A 355 63.57 39.69 11.44
CA MET A 355 64.92 39.13 11.31
C MET A 355 66.02 40.20 11.42
N GLU A 356 65.84 41.37 10.80
CA GLU A 356 66.78 42.50 10.90
C GLU A 356 66.87 43.05 12.32
N ARG A 357 65.72 43.20 13.01
CA ARG A 357 65.68 43.61 14.43
C ARG A 357 66.37 42.57 15.30
N ASP A 358 66.12 41.29 15.09
CA ASP A 358 66.66 40.23 15.93
C ASP A 358 68.16 40.00 15.68
N ALA A 359 68.63 40.20 14.45
CA ALA A 359 70.06 40.27 14.12
C ALA A 359 70.75 41.48 14.77
N ARG A 360 70.11 42.66 14.76
CA ARG A 360 70.62 43.86 15.46
C ARG A 360 70.69 43.64 16.97
N ASN A 361 69.63 43.12 17.57
CA ASN A 361 69.58 42.75 18.99
C ASN A 361 70.66 41.71 19.36
N PHE A 362 70.97 40.76 18.46
CA PHE A 362 72.07 39.82 18.64
C PHE A 362 73.42 40.56 18.62
N GLY A 363 73.69 41.36 17.59
CA GLY A 363 74.92 42.14 17.47
C GLY A 363 75.17 43.07 18.66
N GLU A 364 74.14 43.81 19.11
CA GLU A 364 74.22 44.69 20.29
C GLU A 364 74.54 43.92 21.57
N ARG A 365 73.86 42.79 21.81
CA ARG A 365 74.08 41.95 23.01
C ARG A 365 75.46 41.28 23.01
N VAL A 366 75.93 40.84 21.84
CA VAL A 366 77.28 40.29 21.66
C VAL A 366 78.34 41.36 21.88
N THR A 367 78.18 42.55 21.29
CA THR A 367 79.09 43.69 21.49
C THR A 367 79.16 44.10 22.97
N SER A 368 78.01 44.14 23.67
CA SER A 368 77.96 44.42 25.11
C SER A 368 78.61 43.32 25.97
N LEU A 369 78.58 42.05 25.55
CA LEU A 369 79.26 40.95 26.24
C LEU A 369 80.79 41.03 26.04
N ILE A 370 81.23 41.24 24.79
CA ILE A 370 82.65 41.45 24.42
C ILE A 370 83.24 42.61 25.23
N ALA A 371 82.57 43.76 25.24
CA ALA A 371 83.01 44.96 25.95
C ALA A 371 83.15 44.78 27.48
N ARG A 372 82.48 43.77 28.06
CA ARG A 372 82.54 43.47 29.50
C ARG A 372 83.55 42.37 29.86
N GLU A 373 83.62 41.30 29.06
CA GLU A 373 84.35 40.06 29.42
C GLU A 373 85.63 39.83 28.59
N ALA A 374 85.72 40.38 27.37
CA ALA A 374 86.85 40.16 26.46
C ALA A 374 87.10 41.35 25.52
N PRO A 375 87.57 42.52 26.03
CA PRO A 375 87.76 43.72 25.21
C PRO A 375 88.76 43.56 24.05
N ASP A 376 89.61 42.53 24.10
CA ASP A 376 90.54 42.16 23.03
C ASP A 376 89.84 41.69 21.74
N MET A 377 88.56 41.30 21.81
CA MET A 377 87.75 40.89 20.65
C MET A 377 86.93 42.03 20.01
N ALA A 378 87.03 43.28 20.48
CA ALA A 378 86.13 44.37 20.09
C ALA A 378 86.07 44.68 18.57
N ASN A 379 87.04 44.20 17.78
CA ASN A 379 87.10 44.37 16.32
C ASN A 379 86.61 43.15 15.51
N LEU A 380 86.15 42.07 16.16
CA LEU A 380 85.64 40.87 15.48
C LEU A 380 84.15 40.99 15.13
N PRO A 381 83.69 40.41 14.00
CA PRO A 381 82.27 40.24 13.72
C PRO A 381 81.55 39.45 14.85
N PRO A 382 80.30 39.79 15.20
CA PRO A 382 79.58 39.16 16.32
C PRO A 382 79.56 37.63 16.28
N GLU A 383 79.42 37.05 15.09
CA GLU A 383 79.34 35.60 14.87
C GLU A 383 80.68 34.91 15.20
N GLN A 384 81.79 35.54 14.81
CA GLN A 384 83.15 35.06 15.08
C GLN A 384 83.53 35.25 16.55
N ALA A 385 83.14 36.38 17.13
CA ALA A 385 83.38 36.66 18.55
C ALA A 385 82.59 35.73 19.48
N VAL A 386 81.35 35.37 19.16
CA VAL A 386 80.58 34.36 19.92
C VAL A 386 81.24 32.98 19.83
N ALA A 387 81.77 32.60 18.67
CA ALA A 387 82.49 31.33 18.51
C ALA A 387 83.75 31.28 19.40
N GLU A 388 84.63 32.29 19.33
CA GLU A 388 85.84 32.34 20.17
C GLU A 388 85.54 32.56 21.66
N LEU A 389 84.46 33.27 22.03
CA LEU A 389 83.97 33.32 23.42
C LEU A 389 83.51 31.94 23.92
N ASN A 390 82.77 31.19 23.11
CA ASN A 390 82.33 29.84 23.45
C ASN A 390 83.51 28.87 23.55
N ASP A 391 84.51 29.02 22.68
CA ASP A 391 85.76 28.26 22.72
C ASP A 391 86.60 28.60 23.96
N ARG A 392 86.73 29.89 24.33
CA ARG A 392 87.35 30.31 25.61
C ARG A 392 86.59 29.74 26.81
N LEU A 393 85.26 29.79 26.80
CA LEU A 393 84.42 29.20 27.85
C LEU A 393 84.62 27.67 27.93
N THR A 394 84.66 26.98 26.80
CA THR A 394 84.89 25.53 26.74
C THR A 394 86.27 25.15 27.26
N ARG A 395 87.31 25.91 26.88
CA ARG A 395 88.68 25.78 27.42
C ARG A 395 88.70 26.02 28.94
N ALA A 396 88.04 27.06 29.43
CA ALA A 396 87.97 27.38 30.87
C ALA A 396 87.19 26.33 31.68
N LEU A 397 86.05 25.85 31.19
CA LEU A 397 85.26 24.79 31.82
C LEU A 397 86.06 23.48 31.91
N LYS A 398 86.79 23.11 30.86
CA LYS A 398 87.69 21.94 30.88
C LYS A 398 88.76 22.08 31.96
N VAL A 399 89.45 23.22 32.04
CA VAL A 399 90.45 23.49 33.09
C VAL A 399 89.82 23.49 34.50
N SER A 400 88.58 23.96 34.65
CA SER A 400 87.86 23.89 35.93
C SER A 400 87.55 22.44 36.33
N ALA A 401 87.07 21.61 35.41
CA ALA A 401 86.80 20.20 35.66
C ALA A 401 88.08 19.41 35.98
N GLU A 402 89.18 19.65 35.26
CA GLU A 402 90.49 19.07 35.54
C GLU A 402 91.00 19.49 36.94
N ARG A 403 90.80 20.75 37.33
CA ARG A 403 91.13 21.26 38.67
C ARG A 403 90.27 20.63 39.77
N GLU A 404 88.97 20.43 39.54
CA GLU A 404 88.08 19.78 40.50
C GLU A 404 88.43 18.30 40.70
N GLU A 405 88.72 17.58 39.61
CA GLU A 405 89.19 16.20 39.66
C GLU A 405 90.54 16.07 40.37
N LEU A 406 91.51 16.96 40.09
CA LEU A 406 92.78 17.01 40.82
C LEU A 406 92.60 17.34 42.32
N MET A 407 91.66 18.23 42.68
CA MET A 407 91.32 18.46 44.09
C MET A 407 90.61 17.26 44.73
N ARG A 408 89.82 16.50 43.97
CA ARG A 408 89.18 15.25 44.42
C ARG A 408 90.24 14.19 44.72
N GLN A 409 91.20 14.00 43.82
CA GLN A 409 92.35 13.10 43.99
C GLN A 409 93.22 13.52 45.18
N PHE A 410 93.60 14.80 45.29
CA PHE A 410 94.37 15.33 46.43
C PHE A 410 93.69 15.02 47.77
N ARG A 411 92.36 15.22 47.87
CA ARG A 411 91.58 14.89 49.08
C ARG A 411 91.51 13.39 49.36
N GLN A 412 91.56 12.54 48.34
CA GLN A 412 91.65 11.08 48.53
C GLN A 412 93.03 10.68 49.07
N GLU A 413 94.11 11.18 48.48
CA GLU A 413 95.48 10.90 48.95
C GLU A 413 95.76 11.47 50.34
N GLU A 414 95.28 12.68 50.65
CA GLU A 414 95.41 13.25 51.99
C GLU A 414 94.59 12.45 53.04
N LYS A 415 93.46 11.85 52.64
CA LYS A 415 92.70 10.92 53.48
C LYS A 415 93.44 9.58 53.64
N ALA A 416 94.03 9.05 52.57
CA ALA A 416 94.84 7.83 52.62
C ALA A 416 96.06 8.02 53.53
N LEU A 417 96.76 9.15 53.42
CA LEU A 417 97.88 9.53 54.29
C LEU A 417 97.45 9.68 55.76
N ARG A 418 96.27 10.26 56.03
CA ARG A 418 95.71 10.33 57.39
C ARG A 418 95.37 8.95 57.96
N ASN A 419 94.74 8.09 57.17
CA ASN A 419 94.45 6.71 57.55
C ASN A 419 95.74 5.92 57.84
N ALA A 420 96.73 5.99 56.95
CA ALA A 420 98.02 5.31 57.12
C ALA A 420 98.78 5.80 58.36
N LYS A 421 98.79 7.11 58.64
CA LYS A 421 99.33 7.66 59.89
C LYS A 421 98.58 7.14 61.12
N GLY A 422 97.25 7.00 61.04
CA GLY A 422 96.43 6.38 62.08
C GLY A 422 96.84 4.93 62.34
N SER A 423 96.90 4.09 61.31
CA SER A 423 97.32 2.69 61.45
C SER A 423 98.77 2.54 61.93
N ILE A 424 99.69 3.44 61.55
CA ILE A 424 101.05 3.47 62.09
C ILE A 424 101.05 3.80 63.59
N ALA A 425 100.20 4.72 64.05
CA ALA A 425 100.05 5.04 65.47
C ALA A 425 99.43 3.89 66.26
N GLU A 426 98.40 3.23 65.71
CA GLU A 426 97.76 2.05 66.30
C GLU A 426 98.72 0.86 66.42
N ILE A 427 99.47 0.54 65.35
CA ILE A 427 100.48 -0.52 65.34
C ILE A 427 101.61 -0.20 66.33
N ARG A 428 102.05 1.07 66.42
CA ARG A 428 103.03 1.48 67.44
C ARG A 428 102.49 1.28 68.85
N ALA A 429 101.32 1.82 69.19
CA ALA A 429 100.73 1.64 70.52
C ALA A 429 100.56 0.14 70.90
N ARG A 430 100.26 -0.72 69.91
CA ARG A 430 100.19 -2.17 70.12
C ARG A 430 101.57 -2.81 70.34
N LEU A 431 102.61 -2.38 69.62
CA LEU A 431 103.99 -2.80 69.85
C LEU A 431 104.52 -2.29 71.20
N ASP A 432 104.24 -1.04 71.57
CA ASP A 432 104.59 -0.45 72.85
C ASP A 432 103.93 -1.23 74.02
N THR A 433 102.68 -1.68 73.84
CA THR A 433 101.99 -2.56 74.79
C THR A 433 102.70 -3.91 74.91
N MET A 434 103.03 -4.57 73.79
CA MET A 434 103.79 -5.83 73.78
C MET A 434 105.17 -5.66 74.42
N CYS A 435 105.85 -4.54 74.20
CA CYS A 435 107.12 -4.19 74.83
C CYS A 435 106.99 -4.05 76.35
N ALA A 436 105.91 -3.42 76.84
CA ALA A 436 105.63 -3.32 78.27
C ALA A 436 105.35 -4.69 78.91
N GLU A 437 104.56 -5.55 78.26
CA GLU A 437 104.28 -6.93 78.70
C GLU A 437 105.57 -7.78 78.75
N ALA A 438 106.39 -7.71 77.70
CA ALA A 438 107.66 -8.43 77.58
C ALA A 438 108.82 -7.80 78.37
N ARG A 439 108.62 -6.63 79.01
CA ARG A 439 109.64 -5.82 79.67
C ARG A 439 110.88 -5.55 78.79
N CYS A 440 110.64 -5.07 77.58
CA CYS A 440 111.66 -4.74 76.59
C CYS A 440 111.59 -3.26 76.21
N ASP A 441 112.74 -2.58 76.16
CA ASP A 441 112.80 -1.15 75.86
C ASP A 441 112.53 -0.80 74.37
N ASN A 442 112.50 -1.80 73.48
CA ASN A 442 112.27 -1.61 72.05
C ASN A 442 111.64 -2.84 71.38
N PHE A 443 110.88 -2.63 70.29
CA PHE A 443 110.18 -3.68 69.56
C PHE A 443 111.12 -4.66 68.84
N SER A 444 112.36 -4.24 68.55
CA SER A 444 113.42 -5.08 68.00
C SER A 444 113.79 -6.28 68.88
N ASP A 445 113.51 -6.20 70.18
CA ASP A 445 113.94 -7.19 71.15
C ASP A 445 112.78 -8.10 71.62
N LEU A 446 111.55 -7.88 71.12
CA LEU A 446 110.42 -8.80 71.31
C LEU A 446 110.73 -10.25 70.85
N PRO A 447 111.34 -10.50 69.67
CA PRO A 447 111.71 -11.86 69.27
C PRO A 447 112.78 -12.48 70.19
N ARG A 448 113.66 -11.66 70.77
CA ARG A 448 114.66 -12.10 71.77
C ARG A 448 114.02 -12.37 73.12
N ALA A 449 112.97 -11.67 73.51
CA ALA A 449 112.21 -11.93 74.72
C ALA A 449 111.39 -13.23 74.59
N GLU A 450 110.74 -13.44 73.44
CA GLU A 450 110.09 -14.70 73.10
C GLU A 450 111.09 -15.86 73.11
N GLU A 451 112.25 -15.69 72.49
CA GLU A 451 113.31 -16.72 72.50
C GLU A 451 113.91 -16.95 73.89
N ARG A 452 114.09 -15.91 74.72
CA ARG A 452 114.51 -16.07 76.13
C ARG A 452 113.43 -16.77 76.96
N SER A 453 112.15 -16.53 76.70
CA SER A 453 111.04 -17.23 77.35
C SER A 453 111.02 -18.71 76.94
N ARG A 454 111.04 -18.99 75.63
CA ARG A 454 111.16 -20.35 75.05
C ARG A 454 112.36 -21.10 75.60
N LYS A 455 113.53 -20.45 75.70
CA LYS A 455 114.77 -21.07 76.17
C LYS A 455 114.82 -21.23 77.70
N ARG A 456 114.19 -20.32 78.46
CA ARG A 456 113.92 -20.52 79.89
C ARG A 456 113.05 -21.76 80.08
N GLN A 457 111.94 -21.87 79.35
CA GLN A 457 110.98 -22.96 79.49
C GLN A 457 111.63 -24.32 79.15
N GLN A 458 112.42 -24.38 78.07
CA GLN A 458 113.25 -25.56 77.74
C GLN A 458 114.29 -25.90 78.81
N LEU A 459 114.88 -24.90 79.49
CA LEU A 459 115.82 -25.12 80.60
C LEU A 459 115.11 -25.55 81.89
N GLU A 460 113.92 -25.03 82.19
CA GLU A 460 113.09 -25.45 83.33
C GLU A 460 112.61 -26.90 83.15
N ASP A 461 112.18 -27.28 81.94
CA ASP A 461 111.85 -28.67 81.61
C ASP A 461 113.06 -29.61 81.73
N ALA A 462 114.24 -29.19 81.25
CA ALA A 462 115.46 -29.98 81.32
C ALA A 462 115.99 -30.12 82.77
N LEU A 463 115.96 -29.03 83.55
CA LEU A 463 116.38 -29.02 84.95
C LEU A 463 115.43 -29.87 85.80
N GLY A 464 114.11 -29.76 85.56
CA GLY A 464 113.10 -30.63 86.16
C GLY A 464 113.14 -32.09 85.71
N GLN A 465 113.94 -32.46 84.70
CA GLN A 465 114.30 -33.86 84.39
C GLN A 465 115.60 -34.27 85.11
N LEU A 466 116.62 -33.41 85.11
CA LEU A 466 117.90 -33.64 85.78
C LEU A 466 117.77 -33.79 87.31
N GLU A 467 116.95 -32.98 87.97
CA GLU A 467 116.65 -33.13 89.41
C GLU A 467 115.98 -34.48 89.69
N LYS A 468 115.06 -34.93 88.82
CA LYS A 468 114.41 -36.25 88.94
C LYS A 468 115.39 -37.41 88.71
N GLN A 469 116.52 -37.19 88.04
CA GLN A 469 117.61 -38.18 87.93
C GLN A 469 118.54 -38.11 89.15
N LEU A 470 118.92 -36.92 89.62
CA LEU A 470 119.81 -36.75 90.78
C LEU A 470 119.17 -37.26 92.08
N ILE A 471 117.89 -36.94 92.33
CA ILE A 471 117.16 -37.43 93.51
C ILE A 471 117.07 -38.97 93.53
N ARG A 472 116.99 -39.62 92.35
CA ARG A 472 117.03 -41.09 92.23
C ARG A 472 118.40 -41.69 92.52
N LEU A 473 119.49 -40.98 92.21
CA LEU A 473 120.86 -41.46 92.40
C LEU A 473 121.41 -41.16 93.81
N GLY A 474 120.97 -40.06 94.43
CA GLY A 474 121.40 -39.62 95.77
C GLY A 474 120.57 -40.15 96.94
N ALA A 475 119.74 -41.18 96.74
CA ALA A 475 118.89 -41.81 97.77
C ALA A 475 118.03 -40.82 98.61
N GLY A 476 117.63 -39.69 98.01
CA GLY A 476 116.83 -38.64 98.65
C GLY A 476 117.63 -37.51 99.34
N ALA A 477 118.97 -37.59 99.39
CA ALA A 477 119.82 -36.48 99.84
C ALA A 477 120.19 -35.54 98.67
N THR A 478 120.51 -34.27 98.97
CA THR A 478 121.00 -33.32 97.95
C THR A 478 122.48 -33.54 97.64
N PRO A 479 122.99 -33.10 96.46
CA PRO A 479 124.37 -33.37 96.05
C PRO A 479 125.46 -32.90 97.03
N GLU A 480 125.19 -31.82 97.78
CA GLU A 480 126.12 -31.18 98.72
C GLU A 480 126.26 -31.93 100.06
N ALA A 481 125.38 -32.91 100.32
CA ALA A 481 125.48 -33.80 101.47
C ALA A 481 126.42 -34.98 101.16
N PHE A 482 126.15 -35.68 100.04
CA PHE A 482 126.79 -36.94 99.66
C PHE A 482 128.32 -36.85 99.52
N ILE A 483 128.82 -35.75 98.94
CA ILE A 483 130.26 -35.56 98.69
C ILE A 483 131.09 -35.57 100.00
N ARG A 484 130.50 -35.12 101.10
CA ARG A 484 131.21 -34.85 102.37
C ARG A 484 131.47 -36.09 103.22
N GLU A 485 130.76 -37.18 102.96
CA GLU A 485 130.83 -38.42 103.73
C GLU A 485 131.91 -39.37 103.19
N ALA A 486 132.29 -39.21 101.92
CA ALA A 486 133.23 -40.08 101.21
C ALA A 486 134.72 -39.87 101.58
N GLU A 487 135.11 -38.67 102.03
CA GLU A 487 136.53 -38.34 102.32
C GLU A 487 137.04 -38.86 103.68
N ALA A 488 136.16 -39.41 104.52
CA ALA A 488 136.45 -39.66 105.94
C ALA A 488 136.90 -41.09 106.29
N VAL A 489 137.11 -41.98 105.31
CA VAL A 489 137.32 -43.43 105.55
C VAL A 489 138.58 -43.95 104.88
N ASP A 490 139.45 -44.62 105.66
CA ASP A 490 140.72 -45.19 105.20
C ASP A 490 140.52 -46.44 104.30
N PRO A 491 140.97 -46.41 103.02
CA PRO A 491 140.77 -47.49 102.06
C PRO A 491 141.31 -48.86 102.48
N ASP A 492 142.45 -48.93 103.16
CA ASP A 492 143.17 -50.19 103.38
C ASP A 492 142.46 -51.12 104.39
N THR A 493 141.49 -50.59 105.14
CA THR A 493 140.68 -51.36 106.10
C THR A 493 139.46 -52.06 105.49
N ILE A 494 139.19 -51.87 104.19
CA ILE A 494 137.93 -52.27 103.55
C ILE A 494 138.00 -53.65 102.87
N GLY A 495 139.09 -53.98 102.17
CA GLY A 495 139.18 -55.20 101.36
C GLY A 495 139.02 -56.49 102.17
N SER A 496 139.67 -56.59 103.33
CA SER A 496 139.59 -57.75 104.22
C SER A 496 138.23 -57.90 104.91
N ARG A 497 137.55 -56.78 105.20
CA ARG A 497 136.15 -56.77 105.67
C ARG A 497 135.22 -57.39 104.64
N LEU A 498 135.34 -57.02 103.36
CA LEU A 498 134.50 -57.55 102.28
C LEU A 498 134.65 -59.06 102.10
N SER A 499 135.88 -59.60 102.11
CA SER A 499 136.08 -61.05 102.01
C SER A 499 135.47 -61.82 103.18
N ARG A 500 135.55 -61.27 104.40
CA ARG A 500 134.93 -61.90 105.60
C ARG A 500 133.40 -61.87 105.54
N LEU A 501 132.82 -60.78 105.06
CA LEU A 501 131.37 -60.65 104.84
C LEU A 501 130.86 -61.64 103.78
N ALA A 502 131.67 -61.99 102.77
CA ALA A 502 131.28 -62.95 101.74
C ALA A 502 131.10 -64.39 102.28
N GLU A 503 131.90 -64.82 103.27
CA GLU A 503 131.67 -66.09 103.99
C GLU A 503 130.42 -66.03 104.88
N ASP A 504 130.19 -64.90 105.55
CA ASP A 504 128.98 -64.74 106.39
C ASP A 504 127.69 -64.76 105.54
N ILE A 505 127.70 -64.14 104.36
CA ILE A 505 126.56 -64.17 103.40
C ILE A 505 126.30 -65.59 102.88
N THR A 506 127.34 -66.28 102.40
CA THR A 506 127.17 -67.64 101.85
C THR A 506 126.71 -68.66 102.90
N ARG A 507 127.09 -68.46 104.18
CA ARG A 507 126.54 -69.22 105.31
C ARG A 507 125.07 -68.89 105.61
N MET A 508 124.61 -67.68 105.32
CA MET A 508 123.22 -67.27 105.56
C MET A 508 122.25 -67.73 104.45
N ASP A 509 122.62 -67.69 103.17
CA ASP A 509 121.72 -68.13 102.09
C ASP A 509 121.39 -69.63 102.18
N ALA A 510 122.36 -70.47 102.54
CA ALA A 510 122.12 -71.89 102.84
C ALA A 510 121.08 -72.05 103.98
N ARG A 511 121.21 -71.24 105.04
CA ARG A 511 120.33 -71.28 106.22
C ARG A 511 118.94 -70.70 105.95
N ARG A 512 118.83 -69.73 105.05
CA ARG A 512 117.55 -69.23 104.52
C ARG A 512 116.83 -70.30 103.72
N THR A 513 117.55 -71.01 102.84
CA THR A 513 116.97 -72.06 101.99
C THR A 513 116.36 -73.19 102.83
N GLU A 514 116.95 -73.50 103.99
CA GLU A 514 116.41 -74.44 104.98
C GLU A 514 115.08 -73.94 105.60
N LEU A 515 115.00 -72.65 105.94
CA LEU A 515 113.80 -72.02 106.51
C LEU A 515 112.65 -71.94 105.49
N ASP A 516 112.92 -71.43 104.28
CA ASP A 516 111.92 -71.31 103.21
C ASP A 516 111.32 -72.68 102.85
N ARG A 517 112.11 -73.76 102.89
CA ARG A 517 111.64 -75.13 102.65
C ARG A 517 110.80 -75.71 103.79
N THR A 518 111.01 -75.25 105.02
CA THR A 518 110.23 -75.66 106.21
C THR A 518 108.87 -74.97 106.22
N ILE A 519 108.80 -73.69 105.85
CA ILE A 519 107.54 -72.92 105.74
C ILE A 519 106.60 -73.58 104.72
N GLY A 520 107.12 -73.99 103.56
CA GLY A 520 106.32 -74.65 102.50
C GLY A 520 105.82 -76.07 102.83
N SER A 521 106.26 -76.69 103.92
CA SER A 521 105.61 -77.88 104.49
C SER A 521 104.52 -77.53 105.49
N GLU A 522 104.74 -76.51 106.33
CA GLU A 522 103.77 -76.08 107.35
C GLU A 522 102.53 -75.45 106.70
N GLU A 523 102.66 -74.55 105.71
CA GLU A 523 101.50 -74.00 104.98
C GLU A 523 100.60 -75.10 104.39
N LYS A 524 101.20 -76.22 103.99
CA LYS A 524 100.53 -77.32 103.30
C LYS A 524 99.80 -78.30 104.23
N GLU A 525 100.17 -78.32 105.51
CA GLU A 525 99.31 -78.88 106.56
C GLU A 525 98.40 -77.82 107.19
N LEU A 526 98.69 -76.52 107.13
CA LEU A 526 97.75 -75.45 107.51
C LEU A 526 96.57 -75.33 106.51
N GLU A 527 96.72 -75.86 105.30
CA GLU A 527 95.62 -76.15 104.36
C GLU A 527 94.78 -77.40 104.73
N ARG A 528 95.13 -78.14 105.81
CA ARG A 528 94.47 -79.39 106.23
C ARG A 528 94.06 -79.41 107.70
N MET A 529 94.97 -79.04 108.58
CA MET A 529 94.70 -78.50 109.91
C MET A 529 93.99 -77.15 109.76
N ASP A 530 92.66 -77.22 109.88
CA ASP A 530 92.05 -76.44 110.95
C ASP A 530 92.94 -76.51 112.22
N GLY A 531 93.50 -75.36 112.61
CA GLY A 531 94.23 -75.19 113.85
C GLY A 531 95.62 -75.84 113.95
N SER A 532 96.65 -75.18 113.41
CA SER A 532 97.93 -75.13 114.12
C SER A 532 97.87 -74.02 115.20
N ALA A 533 97.27 -74.34 116.35
CA ALA A 533 97.22 -73.45 117.51
C ALA A 533 98.15 -73.96 118.61
N LYS A 534 99.33 -73.35 118.77
CA LYS A 534 100.29 -73.72 119.82
C LYS A 534 101.12 -72.52 120.30
N ALA A 535 100.63 -71.63 121.17
CA ALA A 535 99.45 -71.68 122.04
C ALA A 535 99.45 -72.78 123.13
N ALA A 536 100.63 -73.22 123.57
CA ALA A 536 100.77 -74.04 124.78
C ALA A 536 102.06 -73.75 125.56
N GLU A 537 103.23 -73.90 124.93
CA GLU A 537 104.52 -73.99 125.65
C GLU A 537 105.06 -72.63 126.15
N LEU A 538 104.45 -71.51 125.75
CA LEU A 538 104.60 -70.21 126.43
C LEU A 538 103.89 -70.15 127.80
N ALA A 539 103.19 -71.21 128.24
CA ALA A 539 102.55 -71.31 129.56
C ALA A 539 103.41 -71.98 130.65
N GLU A 540 104.65 -72.35 130.31
CA GLU A 540 105.69 -72.75 131.26
C GLU A 540 106.98 -71.96 130.92
N ALA A 541 106.98 -70.62 130.81
CA ALA A 541 106.51 -69.67 131.83
C ALA A 541 106.70 -70.16 133.28
N GLY A 542 107.76 -70.93 133.49
CA GLY A 542 108.06 -71.62 134.73
C GLY A 542 108.04 -70.68 135.92
N GLN A 543 107.52 -71.12 137.08
CA GLN A 543 107.75 -72.48 137.59
C GLN A 543 109.21 -72.91 137.35
N GLU A 544 110.19 -72.18 137.89
CA GLU A 544 110.01 -71.19 138.97
C GLU A 544 111.02 -70.03 138.93
N ILE A 545 110.69 -68.78 139.31
CA ILE A 545 109.75 -68.31 140.37
C ILE A 545 110.16 -68.79 141.80
N LEU A 546 111.32 -69.45 141.94
CA LEU A 546 111.94 -69.88 143.21
C LEU A 546 113.21 -69.07 143.52
N ALA A 547 114.36 -69.46 142.95
CA ALA A 547 115.66 -69.01 143.44
C ALA A 547 115.92 -67.48 143.27
N ARG A 548 115.24 -66.82 142.34
CA ARG A 548 115.25 -65.35 142.18
C ARG A 548 114.19 -64.65 143.04
N LEU A 549 113.67 -65.32 144.07
CA LEU A 549 112.65 -64.81 144.99
C LEU A 549 113.02 -64.99 146.49
N GLU A 550 114.29 -65.25 146.81
CA GLU A 550 114.81 -65.21 148.20
C GLU A 550 116.19 -64.53 148.33
N THR A 551 116.68 -63.73 147.36
CA THR A 551 116.23 -62.34 147.10
C THR A 551 116.27 -61.46 148.34
N ASP A 552 115.12 -61.18 148.96
CA ASP A 552 114.98 -60.17 150.02
C ASP A 552 115.69 -60.55 151.33
N ALA A 553 116.35 -61.71 151.42
CA ALA A 553 117.35 -61.98 152.44
C ALA A 553 118.55 -60.99 152.40
N ASP A 554 118.79 -60.28 151.27
CA ASP A 554 119.65 -59.07 151.20
C ASP A 554 119.38 -58.09 152.34
N GLN A 555 118.12 -57.98 152.74
CA GLN A 555 117.63 -57.09 153.78
C GLN A 555 118.25 -57.40 155.15
N TYR A 556 118.79 -58.61 155.37
CA TYR A 556 119.40 -59.00 156.64
C TYR A 556 120.87 -58.56 156.83
N ILE A 557 121.64 -58.38 155.74
CA ILE A 557 123.01 -57.79 155.82
C ILE A 557 122.96 -56.46 156.59
N ARG A 558 121.95 -55.65 156.26
CA ARG A 558 121.90 -54.23 156.58
C ARG A 558 121.65 -53.94 158.06
N LEU A 559 120.88 -54.80 158.72
CA LEU A 559 120.07 -54.36 159.88
C LEU A 559 120.69 -54.69 161.25
N ARG A 560 121.48 -55.77 161.37
CA ARG A 560 122.02 -56.22 162.67
C ARG A 560 123.52 -55.99 162.91
N LEU A 561 124.21 -55.38 161.94
CA LEU A 561 125.39 -54.55 162.19
C LEU A 561 125.06 -53.46 163.21
N ALA A 562 123.96 -52.74 162.98
CA ALA A 562 123.35 -51.90 164.01
C ALA A 562 122.76 -52.80 165.11
N ALA A 563 122.93 -52.41 166.38
CA ALA A 563 122.60 -53.21 167.57
C ALA A 563 123.65 -54.26 168.04
N VAL A 564 124.81 -54.39 167.38
CA VAL A 564 126.08 -54.68 168.13
C VAL A 564 126.18 -53.75 169.35
N VAL A 565 125.84 -52.48 169.11
CA VAL A 565 125.94 -51.33 170.03
C VAL A 565 124.76 -51.24 171.01
N LEU A 566 123.66 -51.99 170.79
CA LEU A 566 122.35 -51.66 171.35
C LEU A 566 121.41 -52.88 171.41
N ASN A 567 121.55 -53.79 172.38
CA ASN A 567 120.85 -53.50 173.64
C ASN A 567 121.40 -54.19 174.90
N GLN A 568 122.71 -54.02 175.15
CA GLN A 568 123.23 -53.91 176.52
C GLN A 568 122.52 -52.80 177.35
N ALA A 569 121.68 -51.96 176.71
CA ALA A 569 120.82 -50.97 177.37
C ALA A 569 119.39 -51.43 177.67
N ILE A 570 118.86 -52.51 177.06
CA ILE A 570 117.47 -53.02 177.27
C ILE A 570 117.42 -54.56 177.18
N GLU A 571 117.53 -55.37 178.25
CA GLU A 571 117.66 -55.13 179.70
C GLU A 571 116.61 -54.19 180.33
N ARG A 572 116.96 -52.93 180.59
CA ARG A 572 116.29 -51.95 181.47
C ARG A 572 114.84 -51.55 181.13
N TYR A 573 114.16 -52.18 180.17
CA TYR A 573 112.77 -51.82 179.82
C TYR A 573 111.84 -53.00 179.44
N ARG A 574 111.44 -53.71 180.50
CA ARG A 574 110.03 -53.72 180.98
C ARG A 574 109.01 -54.65 180.30
N GLU A 575 108.48 -55.63 181.04
CA GLU A 575 107.38 -55.47 182.04
C GLU A 575 106.04 -55.02 181.40
N LYS A 576 105.61 -55.59 180.24
CA LYS A 576 104.47 -55.08 179.40
C LYS A 576 103.39 -56.09 178.89
N HIS A 577 102.79 -55.91 177.69
CA HIS A 577 101.32 -56.00 177.48
C HIS A 577 100.75 -57.00 176.41
N GLN A 578 99.42 -56.95 176.16
CA GLN A 578 98.53 -58.08 175.76
C GLN A 578 97.72 -57.90 174.43
N GLY A 579 96.52 -58.49 174.29
CA GLY A 579 95.60 -58.54 173.10
C GLY A 579 94.10 -58.68 173.53
N PRO A 580 93.13 -59.31 172.80
CA PRO A 580 93.14 -60.00 171.50
C PRO A 580 92.01 -59.56 170.48
N ILE A 581 90.88 -60.30 170.34
CA ILE A 581 89.64 -60.05 169.51
C ILE A 581 89.76 -60.37 167.98
N LEU A 582 89.15 -61.38 167.34
CA LEU A 582 88.29 -62.54 167.71
C LEU A 582 86.75 -62.32 167.79
N SER A 583 86.00 -63.43 167.92
CA SER A 583 84.53 -63.61 168.08
C SER A 583 83.53 -63.02 167.06
N ARG A 584 83.52 -61.70 166.78
CA ARG A 584 82.24 -60.98 166.58
C ARG A 584 81.40 -61.30 165.32
N SER A 585 82.00 -61.22 164.13
CA SER A 585 81.26 -60.77 162.92
C SER A 585 80.79 -61.84 161.91
N SER A 586 80.96 -63.13 162.18
CA SER A 586 80.52 -64.24 161.30
C SER A 586 78.99 -64.42 161.17
N ARG A 587 78.22 -63.35 161.37
CA ARG A 587 76.85 -63.41 161.90
C ARG A 587 75.75 -63.33 160.85
N LEU A 588 76.09 -62.93 159.62
CA LEU A 588 75.12 -62.70 158.53
C LEU A 588 75.06 -63.85 157.52
N PHE A 589 76.13 -64.63 157.35
CA PHE A 589 76.13 -65.82 156.47
C PHE A 589 75.09 -66.88 156.92
N ALA A 590 74.83 -66.93 158.23
CA ALA A 590 73.77 -67.72 158.86
C ALA A 590 72.32 -67.28 158.53
N ARG A 591 72.13 -66.17 157.79
CA ARG A 591 70.82 -65.63 157.35
C ARG A 591 70.99 -64.91 156.00
N MET A 592 70.99 -65.63 154.88
CA MET A 592 69.74 -66.17 154.32
C MET A 592 69.76 -67.64 153.87
N THR A 593 70.79 -68.40 154.24
CA THR A 593 70.59 -69.81 154.64
C THR A 593 69.50 -69.93 155.71
N LEU A 594 69.40 -68.91 156.55
CA LEU A 594 68.54 -68.83 157.73
C LEU A 594 68.83 -69.91 158.79
N GLY A 595 70.04 -70.51 158.75
CA GLY A 595 70.62 -71.33 159.83
C GLY A 595 72.16 -71.57 159.81
N HIS A 596 72.88 -71.03 160.83
CA HIS A 596 74.10 -71.56 161.56
C HIS A 596 75.62 -71.12 161.26
N LEU A 597 76.48 -71.04 162.33
CA LEU A 597 78.01 -71.09 162.55
C LEU A 597 79.09 -69.91 162.38
N MET A 598 80.30 -70.00 163.06
CA MET A 598 81.45 -69.00 163.28
C MET A 598 82.81 -69.68 163.82
N ARG A 599 84.08 -69.20 164.07
CA ARG A 599 85.14 -68.15 163.67
C ARG A 599 86.60 -68.57 164.19
N CYS A 600 87.69 -67.72 164.17
CA CYS A 600 89.15 -68.03 164.43
C CYS A 600 90.04 -66.85 165.04
N GLY A 601 91.40 -66.99 165.27
CA GLY A 601 92.38 -65.99 165.87
C GLY A 601 93.93 -66.32 165.88
N TRP A 602 94.86 -65.41 166.31
CA TRP A 602 96.37 -65.52 166.25
C TRP A 602 97.22 -64.58 167.20
N ARG A 603 98.57 -64.79 167.43
CA ARG A 603 99.59 -63.83 168.03
C ARG A 603 101.12 -64.20 167.80
N PRO A 604 102.12 -63.27 167.92
CA PRO A 604 103.61 -63.48 167.87
C PRO A 604 104.34 -63.17 169.24
N ALA A 605 105.67 -63.00 169.46
CA ALA A 605 106.95 -62.76 168.72
C ALA A 605 108.16 -63.32 169.57
N THR A 606 109.50 -63.03 169.52
CA THR A 606 110.44 -61.96 169.00
C THR A 606 111.72 -62.58 168.32
N THR A 607 113.03 -62.17 168.33
CA THR A 607 113.90 -61.25 169.13
C THR A 607 115.12 -60.60 168.39
N GLY A 608 116.16 -61.35 167.98
CA GLY A 608 117.54 -60.83 167.73
C GLY A 608 118.40 -60.79 169.02
N THR A 609 119.69 -60.41 169.07
CA THR A 609 120.67 -59.91 168.07
C THR A 609 121.88 -60.86 167.90
N TRP A 610 122.51 -61.07 166.73
CA TRP A 610 122.12 -60.65 165.37
C TRP A 610 120.84 -61.39 164.92
#